data_AF-A0A5B9R829-F1
#
_entry.id   AF-A0A5B9R829-F1
#
_cell.length_a   1.000
_cell.length_b   1.000
_cell.length_c   1.000
_cell.angle_alpha   90.00
_cell.angle_beta   90.00
_cell.angle_gamma   90.00
#
_symmetry.space_group_name_H-M   'P 1'
#
loop_
_entity.id
_entity.type
_entity.pdbx_description
1 polymer ?
#
loop_
_entity_poly.entity_id
_entity_poly.type
_entity_poly.pdbx_seq_one_letter_code
_entity_poly.pdbx_strand_id
1 'polypeptide(L)' 'MNQEDPTFAEKMLFNANLQEFAMRIGFICGLEAQEKISQAEAYDRIKQLWKELKRSKRNLNIGSDVDKG' A
#
# COMPACT_ATOMS: atom_id res chain seq x y z
N MET A 1 -2.44 -16.51 21.56
CA MET A 1 -2.25 -17.20 20.27
C MET A 1 -0.83 -16.89 19.83
N ASN A 2 -0.03 -17.90 19.53
CA ASN A 2 1.34 -17.69 19.06
C ASN A 2 1.25 -17.12 17.64
N GLN A 3 1.68 -15.87 17.46
CA GLN A 3 1.80 -15.26 16.14
C GLN A 3 3.03 -15.89 15.47
N GLU A 4 2.82 -16.67 14.43
CA GLU A 4 3.92 -17.21 13.63
C GLU A 4 4.51 -16.11 12.74
N ASP A 5 5.82 -16.15 12.53
CA ASP A 5 6.50 -15.26 11.60
C ASP A 5 5.90 -15.38 10.19
N PRO A 6 5.83 -14.29 9.41
CA PRO A 6 5.32 -14.34 8.05
C PRO A 6 6.17 -15.28 7.19
N THR A 7 5.47 -16.16 6.47
CA THR A 7 6.03 -17.11 5.50
C THR A 7 6.73 -16.38 4.36
N PHE A 8 7.58 -17.11 3.63
CA PHE A 8 8.20 -16.59 2.41
C PHE A 8 7.15 -16.14 1.37
N ALA A 9 6.07 -16.91 1.23
CA ALA A 9 4.98 -16.59 0.31
C ALA A 9 4.28 -15.28 0.69
N GLU A 10 3.96 -15.07 1.97
CA GLU A 10 3.37 -13.82 2.46
C GLU A 10 4.29 -12.61 2.23
N LYS A 11 5.60 -12.77 2.46
CA LYS A 11 6.60 -11.72 2.17
C LYS A 11 6.63 -11.36 0.70
N MET A 12 6.65 -12.36 -0.18
CA MET A 12 6.65 -12.16 -1.63
C MET A 12 5.36 -11.49 -2.12
N LEU A 13 4.21 -11.92 -1.61
CA LEU A 13 2.92 -11.33 -1.95
C LEU A 13 2.82 -9.88 -1.45
N PHE A 14 3.31 -9.57 -0.25
CA PHE A 14 3.38 -8.20 0.23
C PHE A 14 4.30 -7.33 -0.63
N ASN A 15 5.47 -7.86 -1.04
CA ASN A 15 6.36 -7.16 -1.95
C ASN A 15 5.68 -6.84 -3.30
N ALA A 16 4.92 -7.79 -3.87
CA ALA A 16 4.14 -7.54 -5.09
C ALA A 16 3.11 -6.42 -4.89
N ASN A 17 2.37 -6.43 -3.78
CA ASN A 17 1.41 -5.38 -3.44
C ASN A 17 2.08 -4.00 -3.25
N LEU A 18 3.28 -3.98 -2.66
CA LEU A 18 4.08 -2.75 -2.50
C LEU A 18 4.56 -2.20 -3.84
N GLN A 19 4.98 -3.07 -4.76
CA GLN A 19 5.37 -2.68 -6.12
C GLN A 19 4.17 -2.13 -6.90
N GLU A 20 3.01 -2.77 -6.82
CA GLU A 20 1.79 -2.27 -7.44
C GLU A 20 1.40 -0.89 -6.88
N PHE A 21 1.46 -0.72 -5.56
CA PHE A 21 1.22 0.57 -4.91
C PHE A 21 2.13 1.68 -5.49
N ALA A 22 3.44 1.43 -5.56
CA ALA A 22 4.39 2.40 -6.10
C ALA A 22 4.10 2.76 -7.57
N MET A 23 3.77 1.76 -8.39
CA MET A 23 3.40 1.97 -9.79
C MET A 23 2.12 2.82 -9.92
N ARG A 24 1.09 2.53 -9.13
CA ARG A 24 -0.19 3.26 -9.15
C ARG A 24 -0.04 4.70 -8.66
N ILE A 25 0.81 4.94 -7.66
CA ILE A 25 1.19 6.30 -7.22
C ILE A 25 1.79 7.08 -8.39
N GLY A 26 2.79 6.51 -9.07
CA GLY A 26 3.43 7.15 -10.23
C GLY A 26 2.44 7.49 -11.34
N PHE A 27 1.51 6.57 -11.63
CA PHE A 27 0.45 6.82 -12.60
C PHE A 27 -0.48 7.97 -12.20
N ILE A 28 -0.92 8.02 -10.93
CA ILE A 28 -1.79 9.10 -10.43
C ILE A 28 -1.07 10.46 -10.51
N CYS A 29 0.18 10.53 -10.07
CA CYS A 29 0.97 11.76 -10.18
C CYS A 29 1.16 12.17 -11.65
N GLY A 30 1.33 11.20 -12.56
CA GLY A 30 1.39 11.46 -13.99
C GLY A 30 0.10 12.06 -14.57
N LEU A 31 -1.07 11.65 -14.07
CA LEU A 31 -2.36 12.24 -14.45
C LEU A 31 -2.50 13.67 -13.93
N GLU A 32 -2.09 13.90 -12.68
CA GLU A 32 -2.15 15.22 -12.03
C GLU A 32 -1.21 16.22 -12.71
N ALA A 33 0.03 15.82 -13.00
CA ALA A 33 1.01 16.65 -13.70
C ALA A 33 0.59 17.02 -15.14
N GLN A 34 -0.29 16.23 -15.76
CA GLN A 34 -0.90 16.50 -17.05
C GLN A 34 -2.27 17.19 -16.93
N GLU A 35 -2.62 17.69 -15.75
CA GLU A 35 -3.86 18.39 -15.41
C GLU A 35 -5.13 17.58 -15.73
N LYS A 36 -5.04 16.24 -15.78
CA LYS A 36 -6.17 15.34 -16.06
C LYS A 36 -7.06 15.12 -14.85
N ILE A 37 -6.50 15.28 -13.66
CA ILE A 37 -7.18 15.22 -12.37
C ILE A 37 -6.65 16.35 -11.49
N SER A 38 -7.44 16.78 -10.51
CA SER A 38 -6.98 17.79 -9.54
C SER A 38 -6.00 17.22 -8.53
N GLN A 39 -5.19 18.08 -7.90
CA GLN A 39 -4.34 17.71 -6.78
C GLN A 39 -5.12 17.07 -5.62
N ALA A 40 -6.32 17.58 -5.31
CA ALA A 40 -7.18 17.03 -4.27
C ALA A 40 -7.65 15.61 -4.61
N GLU A 41 -8.05 15.38 -5.86
CA GLU A 41 -8.44 14.06 -6.34
C GLU A 41 -7.26 13.07 -6.34
N ALA A 42 -6.07 13.52 -6.77
CA ALA A 42 -4.85 12.71 -6.71
C ALA A 42 -4.54 12.29 -5.26
N TYR A 43 -4.61 13.24 -4.31
CA TYR A 43 -4.42 12.96 -2.89
C TYR A 43 -5.43 11.91 -2.37
N ASP A 44 -6.71 12.06 -2.67
CA ASP A 44 -7.74 11.14 -2.20
C ASP A 44 -7.54 9.73 -2.76
N ARG A 45 -7.20 9.59 -4.05
CA ARG A 45 -6.88 8.30 -4.67
C ARG A 45 -5.66 7.66 -3.99
N ILE A 46 -4.57 8.40 -3.80
CA ILE A 46 -3.35 7.94 -3.14
C ILE A 46 -3.63 7.51 -1.69
N LYS A 47 -4.46 8.26 -0.97
CA LYS A 47 -4.87 7.94 0.40
C LYS A 47 -5.64 6.61 0.48
N GLN A 48 -6.46 6.28 -0.52
CA GLN A 48 -7.11 4.97 -0.58
C GLN A 48 -6.11 3.85 -0.86
N LEU A 49 -5.18 4.03 -1.81
CA LEU A 49 -4.11 3.06 -2.06
C LEU A 49 -3.28 2.77 -0.81
N TRP A 50 -2.98 3.80 0.00
CA TRP A 50 -2.26 3.63 1.25
C TRP A 50 -3.03 2.79 2.26
N LYS A 51 -4.36 2.99 2.37
CA LYS A 51 -5.22 2.15 3.24
C LYS A 51 -5.24 0.69 2.77
N GLU A 52 -5.31 0.46 1.46
CA GLU A 52 -5.25 -0.87 0.86
C GLU A 52 -3.91 -1.56 1.16
N LEU A 53 -2.78 -0.88 0.96
CA LEU A 53 -1.46 -1.40 1.26
C LEU A 53 -1.31 -1.75 2.75
N LYS A 54 -1.76 -0.87 3.65
CA LYS A 54 -1.75 -1.15 5.10
C LYS A 54 -2.61 -2.35 5.48
N ARG A 55 -3.78 -2.52 4.84
CA ARG A 55 -4.63 -3.69 5.06
C ARG A 55 -3.95 -4.96 4.57
N SER A 56 -3.33 -4.94 3.39
CA SER A 56 -2.56 -6.06 2.85
C SER A 56 -1.42 -6.46 3.80
N LYS A 57 -0.64 -5.48 4.28
CA LYS A 57 0.43 -5.68 5.26
C LYS A 57 -0.04 -6.48 6.49
N ARG A 58 -1.16 -6.05 7.10
CA ARG A 58 -1.75 -6.72 8.27
C ARG A 58 -2.28 -8.12 7.96
N ASN A 59 -2.95 -8.29 6.83
CA ASN A 59 -3.53 -9.58 6.43
C ASN A 59 -2.45 -10.64 6.13
N LEU A 60 -1.24 -10.22 5.79
CA LEU A 60 -0.10 -11.08 5.47
C LEU A 60 0.88 -11.23 6.65
N ASN A 61 0.45 -10.85 7.86
CA ASN A 61 1.28 -10.94 9.08
C ASN A 61 2.62 -10.18 8.98
N ILE A 62 2.70 -9.16 8.12
CA ILE A 62 3.93 -8.39 7.93
C ILE A 62 3.97 -7.25 8.95
N GLY A 63 4.96 -7.25 9.84
CA GLY A 63 5.23 -6.13 10.75
C GLY A 63 4.16 -5.89 11.82
N SER A 64 3.66 -6.97 12.43
CA SER A 64 2.64 -6.97 13.51
C SER A 64 3.12 -6.43 14.86
N ASP A 65 4.38 -6.02 14.99
CA ASP A 65 4.86 -5.30 16.18
C ASP A 65 5.04 -3.82 15.82
N VAL A 66 4.49 -2.93 16.66
CA VAL A 66 4.57 -1.46 16.56
C VAL A 66 3.56 -0.79 15.61
N ASP A 67 2.27 -0.93 15.92
CA ASP A 67 1.27 0.14 15.67
C ASP A 67 0.44 0.30 16.96
N LYS A 68 1.15 0.53 18.09
CA LYS A 68 0.54 1.12 19.29
C LYS A 68 0.63 2.62 19.08
N GLY A 69 -0.53 3.22 18.81
CA GLY A 69 -0.69 4.67 18.71
C GLY A 69 -0.41 5.41 20.01
#